data_AF-A0A3T2AGX1-F1
#
_entry.id   AF-A0A3T2AGX1-F1
#
_cell.length_a   1.000
_cell.length_b   1.000
_cell.length_c   1.000
_cell.angle_alpha   90.00
_cell.angle_beta   90.00
_cell.angle_gamma   90.00
#
_symmetry.space_group_name_H-M   'P 1'
#
loop_
_entity.id
_entity.type
_entity.pdbx_description
1 polymer ?
#
loop_
_entity_poly.entity_id
_entity_poly.type
_entity_poly.pdbx_seq_one_letter_code
_entity_poly.pdbx_strand_id
1 'polypeptide(L)'
;MDRKFIKPGIILLIVAFLVVSINVGAETGGSRTAQVNLTTSQQAFIDEILPAAQDGYRDDKLLTSVTLAQAILESNWGESGLSQNSNNLFGIKGTYKGKSVSMGTMEASGSTTANFRVYPSWKESIEDHTALITENARYQDAVGETNYRKALQAIKDGGYATDPDYVSKLVAIIERYNLDKYDVIYDKIDSNQSLAAIGTVAENKKQEVIWSAPYNTEDANKIGTLENYSGRNLEISWEAKTEKGLWYFIRENNKDIGWVNSNALKINYHQKEDENVHLTKYVDDLSAHVYRLPSPEKQFDNGTIAKYDRKALQVDKKITRGGYAWFRISEGEKVIGWVRADKLNDRLYDRITEQTSYDGYALVSKSATDNVWTAPFNTKNAEKLAPLADYNNEKLEIVTRAKAGNTLWYQFKVDGKLVGWASEKDLNVFYTPAKEEPVKQVAYVKDPTVKLYNKPVESTSTNPKAVGFYYGKLLAVDKTATILGEDWLHLKDSQNSLGWIKAIDINS
;
A
#
# COMPACT_ATOMS: atom_id res chain seq x y z
N MET A 1 -22.28 76.25 14.84
CA MET A 1 -20.92 76.79 14.85
C MET A 1 -19.98 75.71 14.42
N ASP A 2 -19.60 75.79 13.16
CA ASP A 2 -18.61 74.96 12.49
C ASP A 2 -17.26 74.97 13.20
N ARG A 3 -16.69 73.77 13.38
CA ARG A 3 -15.23 73.59 13.30
C ARG A 3 -14.94 72.35 12.48
N LYS A 4 -14.71 72.59 11.19
CA LYS A 4 -14.04 71.70 10.24
C LYS A 4 -12.78 71.14 10.90
N PHE A 5 -12.79 69.85 11.23
CA PHE A 5 -11.55 69.11 11.43
C PHE A 5 -10.98 68.81 10.04
N ILE A 6 -10.07 69.67 9.61
CA ILE A 6 -9.16 69.38 8.50
C ILE A 6 -8.22 68.29 9.04
N LYS A 7 -8.47 67.03 8.67
CA LYS A 7 -7.52 65.94 8.86
C LYS A 7 -6.30 66.23 7.97
N PRO A 8 -5.06 66.01 8.42
CA PRO A 8 -3.91 66.03 7.53
C PRO A 8 -4.03 64.80 6.64
N GLY A 9 -4.65 64.98 5.47
CA GLY A 9 -4.64 63.97 4.42
C GLY A 9 -3.21 63.83 3.93
N ILE A 10 -2.65 62.63 4.02
CA ILE A 10 -1.51 62.26 3.18
C ILE A 10 -2.04 62.26 1.76
N ILE A 11 -1.90 63.39 1.08
CA ILE A 11 -2.10 63.49 -0.37
C ILE A 11 -0.90 62.76 -0.97
N LEU A 12 -1.08 61.49 -1.30
CA LEU A 12 -0.17 60.77 -2.17
C LEU A 12 -0.42 61.29 -3.58
N LEU A 13 0.21 62.42 -3.87
CA LEU A 13 0.40 62.90 -5.23
C LEU A 13 1.49 62.00 -5.83
N ILE A 14 1.09 60.96 -6.55
CA ILE A 14 2.03 60.24 -7.41
C ILE A 14 2.22 61.10 -8.65
N VAL A 15 3.31 61.82 -8.58
CA VAL A 15 4.09 62.34 -9.68
C VAL A 15 4.37 61.25 -10.70
N ALA A 16 4.00 61.55 -11.94
CA ALA A 16 4.49 60.86 -13.12
C ALA A 16 6.02 60.90 -13.17
N PHE A 17 6.66 59.75 -12.98
CA PHE A 17 8.02 59.53 -13.47
C PHE A 17 7.96 58.93 -14.87
N LEU A 18 8.63 59.63 -15.79
CA LEU A 18 8.93 59.28 -17.18
C LEU A 18 7.74 58.85 -18.05
N VAL A 19 7.47 59.68 -19.05
CA VAL A 19 6.87 59.24 -20.31
C VAL A 19 7.75 58.12 -20.87
N VAL A 20 7.40 56.86 -20.60
CA VAL A 20 7.65 55.82 -21.59
C VAL A 20 6.68 56.15 -22.72
N SER A 21 7.22 56.56 -23.87
CA SER A 21 6.45 56.64 -25.10
C SER A 21 5.97 55.23 -25.44
N ILE A 22 4.86 54.80 -24.84
CA ILE A 22 4.06 53.76 -25.43
C ILE A 22 3.35 54.47 -26.58
N ASN A 23 3.72 54.11 -27.81
CA ASN A 23 2.88 54.41 -28.97
C ASN A 23 1.55 53.66 -28.78
N VAL A 24 0.63 54.25 -28.01
CA VAL A 24 -0.78 53.89 -28.04
C VAL A 24 -1.39 54.86 -29.02
N GLY A 25 -1.44 54.45 -30.29
CA GLY A 25 -2.28 55.11 -31.28
C GLY A 25 -3.71 55.09 -30.76
N ALA A 26 -4.31 56.27 -30.63
CA ALA A 26 -5.72 56.42 -30.37
C ALA A 26 -6.48 55.96 -31.62
N GLU A 27 -6.88 54.70 -31.66
CA GLU A 27 -7.93 54.23 -32.57
C GLU A 27 -9.18 53.94 -31.77
N THR A 28 -10.18 54.80 -31.97
CA THR A 28 -11.56 54.58 -31.57
C THR A 28 -12.10 53.35 -32.31
N GLY A 29 -12.13 52.20 -31.66
CA GLY A 29 -12.75 51.00 -32.21
C GLY A 29 -12.58 49.79 -31.30
N GLY A 30 -13.68 49.16 -30.89
CA GLY A 30 -13.70 48.00 -29.98
C GLY A 30 -13.02 46.76 -30.56
N SER A 31 -11.70 46.66 -30.39
CA SER A 31 -10.92 45.44 -30.64
C SER A 31 -10.02 45.19 -29.44
N ARG A 32 -10.14 44.01 -28.82
CA ARG A 32 -9.28 43.57 -27.72
C ARG A 32 -7.82 43.64 -28.20
N THR A 33 -6.99 44.46 -27.55
CA THR A 33 -5.53 44.44 -27.73
C THR A 33 -5.04 42.99 -27.65
N ALA A 34 -4.30 42.54 -28.66
CA ALA A 34 -3.75 41.18 -28.68
C ALA A 34 -2.92 40.94 -27.40
N GLN A 35 -3.22 39.84 -26.68
CA GLN A 35 -2.42 39.43 -25.52
C GLN A 35 -0.97 39.21 -25.96
N VAL A 36 -0.03 39.78 -25.20
CA VAL A 36 1.41 39.71 -25.49
C VAL A 36 2.07 38.81 -24.46
N ASN A 37 2.86 37.85 -24.91
CA ASN A 37 3.68 37.03 -24.02
C ASN A 37 4.72 37.90 -23.30
N LEU A 38 4.89 37.67 -21.99
CA LEU A 38 5.92 38.32 -21.19
C LEU A 38 7.32 37.96 -21.72
N THR A 39 8.24 38.92 -21.71
CA THR A 39 9.67 38.60 -21.88
C THR A 39 10.19 37.81 -20.68
N THR A 40 11.35 37.17 -20.79
CA THR A 40 11.97 36.46 -19.66
C THR A 40 12.18 37.38 -18.44
N SER A 41 12.61 38.63 -18.64
CA SER A 41 12.78 39.59 -17.54
C SER A 41 11.45 40.01 -16.92
N GLN A 42 10.42 40.21 -17.74
CA GLN A 42 9.07 40.53 -17.25
C GLN A 42 8.46 39.37 -16.46
N GLN A 43 8.66 38.13 -16.92
CA GLN A 43 8.21 36.94 -16.18
C GLN A 43 8.95 36.81 -14.85
N ALA A 44 10.28 37.00 -14.83
CA ALA A 44 11.07 36.96 -13.60
C ALA A 44 10.62 38.04 -12.59
N PHE A 45 10.27 39.25 -13.06
CA PHE A 45 9.69 40.28 -12.21
C PHE A 45 8.36 39.83 -11.59
N ILE A 46 7.45 39.28 -12.41
CA ILE A 46 6.18 38.73 -11.90
C ILE A 46 6.42 37.63 -10.88
N ASP A 47 7.28 36.66 -11.18
CA ASP A 47 7.56 35.51 -10.31
C ASP A 47 8.11 35.95 -8.94
N GLU A 48 8.92 37.02 -8.90
CA GLU A 48 9.46 37.59 -7.66
C GLU A 48 8.39 38.23 -6.78
N ILE A 49 7.44 38.97 -7.37
CA ILE A 49 6.44 39.74 -6.61
C ILE A 49 5.12 38.99 -6.39
N LEU A 50 4.84 37.96 -7.20
CA LEU A 50 3.59 37.23 -7.21
C LEU A 50 3.24 36.60 -5.84
N PRO A 51 4.16 35.94 -5.12
CA PRO A 51 3.84 35.37 -3.81
C PRO A 51 3.31 36.41 -2.83
N ALA A 52 3.95 37.57 -2.74
CA ALA A 52 3.54 38.66 -1.83
C ALA A 52 2.21 39.30 -2.26
N ALA A 53 1.99 39.46 -3.57
CA ALA A 53 0.73 39.97 -4.10
C ALA A 53 -0.44 39.00 -3.83
N GLN A 54 -0.22 37.69 -3.98
CA GLN A 54 -1.21 36.67 -3.65
C GLN A 54 -1.48 36.55 -2.15
N ASP A 55 -0.47 36.74 -1.30
CA ASP A 55 -0.67 36.81 0.15
C ASP A 55 -1.56 38.01 0.52
N GLY A 56 -1.37 39.18 -0.12
CA GLY A 56 -2.27 40.33 0.04
C GLY A 56 -3.72 40.06 -0.40
N TYR A 57 -3.93 39.23 -1.42
CA TYR A 57 -5.28 38.79 -1.79
C TYR A 57 -5.84 37.73 -0.82
N ARG A 58 -5.02 36.80 -0.31
CA ARG A 58 -5.42 35.78 0.68
C ARG A 58 -5.89 36.43 1.98
N ASP A 59 -5.07 37.32 2.52
CA ASP A 59 -5.22 37.85 3.87
C ASP A 59 -6.11 39.09 3.88
N ASP A 60 -5.90 40.00 2.93
CA ASP A 60 -6.50 41.34 2.95
C ASP A 60 -7.47 41.61 1.79
N LYS A 61 -7.72 40.60 0.93
CA LYS A 61 -8.72 40.65 -0.16
C LYS A 61 -8.50 41.77 -1.20
N LEU A 62 -7.26 42.17 -1.43
CA LEU A 62 -6.89 43.03 -2.56
C LEU A 62 -6.50 42.17 -3.77
N LEU A 63 -7.16 42.34 -4.93
CA LEU A 63 -6.89 41.53 -6.12
C LEU A 63 -5.41 41.53 -6.53
N THR A 64 -4.84 40.34 -6.75
CA THR A 64 -3.45 40.15 -7.17
C THR A 64 -3.16 40.94 -8.44
N SER A 65 -4.04 40.89 -9.43
CA SER A 65 -3.89 41.57 -10.72
C SER A 65 -3.79 43.09 -10.58
N VAL A 66 -4.48 43.68 -9.60
CA VAL A 66 -4.42 45.10 -9.28
C VAL A 66 -3.03 45.46 -8.73
N THR A 67 -2.56 44.73 -7.73
CA THR A 67 -1.22 44.95 -7.15
C THR A 67 -0.12 44.75 -8.19
N LEU A 68 -0.20 43.70 -9.02
CA LEU A 68 0.78 43.45 -10.09
C LEU A 68 0.77 44.58 -11.14
N ALA A 69 -0.41 45.01 -11.60
CA ALA A 69 -0.51 46.06 -12.61
C ALA A 69 0.02 47.40 -12.09
N GLN A 70 -0.29 47.75 -10.84
CA GLN A 70 0.27 48.94 -10.19
C GLN A 70 1.78 48.82 -10.05
N ALA A 71 2.31 47.70 -9.56
CA ALA A 71 3.74 47.49 -9.45
C ALA A 71 4.45 47.62 -10.82
N ILE A 72 3.89 47.06 -11.89
CA ILE A 72 4.41 47.20 -13.26
C ILE A 72 4.47 48.67 -13.68
N LEU A 73 3.35 49.38 -13.54
CA LEU A 73 3.22 50.77 -14.00
C LEU A 73 4.14 51.71 -13.22
N GLU A 74 4.16 51.59 -11.89
CA GLU A 74 4.83 52.52 -10.99
C GLU A 74 6.35 52.32 -10.94
N SER A 75 6.81 51.07 -11.11
CA SER A 75 8.24 50.74 -11.04
C SER A 75 8.90 50.54 -12.40
N ASN A 76 8.14 50.60 -13.50
CA ASN A 76 8.59 50.19 -14.83
C ASN A 76 9.21 48.78 -14.80
N TRP A 77 8.44 47.77 -14.36
CA TRP A 77 8.92 46.39 -14.20
C TRP A 77 10.12 46.25 -13.25
N GLY A 78 10.17 47.06 -12.18
CA GLY A 78 11.26 47.06 -11.20
C GLY A 78 12.50 47.85 -11.64
N GLU A 79 12.52 48.40 -12.85
CA GLU A 79 13.69 49.10 -13.43
C GLU A 79 13.80 50.58 -13.04
N SER A 80 12.82 51.14 -12.32
CA SER A 80 12.91 52.52 -11.84
C SER A 80 14.07 52.68 -10.85
N GLY A 81 14.69 53.87 -10.86
CA GLY A 81 15.75 54.17 -9.88
C GLY A 81 15.27 54.05 -8.42
N LEU A 82 13.98 54.28 -8.15
CA LEU A 82 13.41 54.16 -6.81
C LEU A 82 13.22 52.69 -6.39
N SER A 83 12.74 51.84 -7.31
CA SER A 83 12.60 50.39 -7.06
C SER A 83 13.95 49.70 -6.92
N GLN A 84 14.97 50.08 -7.70
CA GLN A 84 16.31 49.49 -7.63
C GLN A 84 17.11 49.94 -6.40
N ASN A 85 17.03 51.22 -6.02
CA ASN A 85 17.86 51.76 -4.93
C ASN A 85 17.18 51.74 -3.57
N SER A 86 15.86 51.54 -3.51
CA SER A 86 15.09 51.65 -2.26
C SER A 86 14.01 50.57 -2.12
N ASN A 87 13.95 49.62 -3.05
CA ASN A 87 12.93 48.56 -3.09
C ASN A 87 11.49 49.06 -3.09
N ASN A 88 11.25 50.33 -3.44
CA ASN A 88 9.93 50.94 -3.38
C ASN A 88 9.26 50.90 -4.75
N LEU A 89 8.40 49.90 -4.94
CA LEU A 89 7.74 49.62 -6.21
C LEU A 89 6.62 50.60 -6.55
N PHE A 90 5.99 51.23 -5.55
CA PHE A 90 4.75 51.98 -5.70
C PHE A 90 4.91 53.49 -5.46
N GLY A 91 6.15 53.98 -5.34
CA GLY A 91 6.41 55.40 -5.10
C GLY A 91 5.88 55.92 -3.76
N ILE A 92 5.74 55.07 -2.74
CA ILE A 92 5.10 55.46 -1.47
C ILE A 92 5.98 56.48 -0.74
N LYS A 93 5.43 57.66 -0.51
CA LYS A 93 6.09 58.76 0.21
C LYS A 93 6.12 58.53 1.72
N GLY A 94 7.11 59.12 2.39
CA GLY A 94 7.29 59.10 3.84
C GLY A 94 8.42 58.18 4.28
N THR A 95 8.21 57.51 5.41
CA THR A 95 9.23 56.74 6.12
C THR A 95 8.69 55.35 6.47
N TYR A 96 9.46 54.29 6.18
CA TYR A 96 9.14 52.92 6.58
C TYR A 96 10.11 52.47 7.68
N LYS A 97 9.59 52.18 8.89
CA LYS A 97 10.40 51.80 10.07
C LYS A 97 11.63 52.72 10.28
N GLY A 98 11.43 54.03 10.14
CA GLY A 98 12.49 55.03 10.29
C GLY A 98 13.36 55.28 9.06
N LYS A 99 13.21 54.52 7.95
CA LYS A 99 14.01 54.65 6.73
C LYS A 99 13.28 55.40 5.61
N SER A 100 13.98 56.33 4.97
CA SER A 100 13.52 57.07 3.80
C SER A 100 14.69 57.55 2.94
N VAL A 101 14.44 57.80 1.66
CA VAL A 101 15.37 58.43 0.72
C VAL A 101 14.77 59.73 0.18
N SER A 102 15.59 60.78 0.05
CA SER A 102 15.17 62.05 -0.53
C SER A 102 15.54 62.06 -2.01
N MET A 103 14.55 62.25 -2.89
CA MET A 103 14.76 62.29 -4.34
C MET A 103 13.94 63.42 -4.96
N GLY A 104 14.49 64.02 -6.03
CA GLY A 104 13.74 64.97 -6.86
C GLY A 104 12.58 64.25 -7.53
N THR A 105 11.43 64.90 -7.66
CA THR A 105 10.18 64.36 -8.20
C THR A 105 9.43 65.47 -8.95
N MET A 106 8.78 65.14 -10.07
CA MET A 106 7.94 66.04 -10.87
C MET A 106 6.46 66.12 -10.42
N GLU A 107 6.09 67.08 -9.58
CA GLU A 107 4.67 67.32 -9.27
C GLU A 107 3.91 67.95 -10.43
N ALA A 108 2.58 67.92 -10.37
CA ALA A 108 1.73 68.67 -11.32
C ALA A 108 2.08 70.18 -11.36
N SER A 109 2.69 70.70 -10.29
CA SER A 109 3.20 72.07 -10.15
C SER A 109 4.66 72.27 -10.57
N GLY A 110 5.36 71.22 -11.05
CA GLY A 110 6.77 71.24 -11.43
C GLY A 110 7.69 70.42 -10.53
N SER A 111 9.01 70.48 -10.80
CA SER A 111 10.03 69.73 -10.06
C SER A 111 10.12 70.17 -8.59
N THR A 112 10.09 69.21 -7.67
CA THR A 112 10.26 69.39 -6.23
C THR A 112 11.07 68.23 -5.64
N THR A 113 11.32 68.23 -4.34
CA THR A 113 11.95 67.12 -3.63
C THR A 113 10.95 66.47 -2.67
N ALA A 114 10.91 65.14 -2.64
CA ALA A 114 10.08 64.39 -1.70
C ALA A 114 10.87 63.26 -1.04
N ASN A 115 10.43 62.88 0.16
CA ASN A 115 10.95 61.71 0.86
C ASN A 115 10.10 60.48 0.50
N PHE A 116 10.76 59.42 0.09
CA PHE A 116 10.17 58.13 -0.25
C PHE A 116 10.57 57.06 0.76
N ARG A 117 9.66 56.12 1.03
CA ARG A 117 9.93 54.97 1.90
C ARG A 117 11.04 54.10 1.31
N VAL A 118 11.87 53.50 2.17
CA VAL A 118 12.92 52.54 1.81
C VAL A 118 12.59 51.21 2.45
N TYR A 119 12.49 50.15 1.65
CA TYR A 119 12.10 48.82 2.11
C TYR A 119 13.27 47.84 2.14
N PRO A 120 13.25 46.83 3.03
CA PRO A 120 14.21 45.73 3.01
C PRO A 120 14.20 44.94 1.69
N SER A 121 13.03 44.67 1.12
CA SER A 121 12.85 44.01 -0.18
C SER A 121 11.55 44.47 -0.86
N TRP A 122 11.32 44.03 -2.10
CA TRP A 122 10.06 44.24 -2.80
C TRP A 122 8.87 43.60 -2.07
N LYS A 123 9.07 42.52 -1.32
CA LYS A 123 8.03 41.91 -0.48
C LYS A 123 7.46 42.92 0.52
N GLU A 124 8.30 43.59 1.31
CA GLU A 124 7.80 44.58 2.28
C GLU A 124 7.19 45.81 1.60
N SER A 125 7.64 46.17 0.39
CA SER A 125 6.99 47.23 -0.39
C SER A 125 5.57 46.85 -0.81
N ILE A 126 5.33 45.58 -1.13
CA ILE A 126 4.02 45.05 -1.51
C ILE A 126 3.12 44.93 -0.28
N GLU A 127 3.64 44.40 0.83
CA GLU A 127 2.90 44.33 2.10
C GLU A 127 2.45 45.72 2.57
N ASP A 128 3.32 46.73 2.51
CA ASP A 128 3.01 48.10 2.91
C ASP A 128 2.04 48.80 1.93
N HIS A 129 2.12 48.49 0.63
CA HIS A 129 1.13 48.92 -0.35
C HIS A 129 -0.24 48.27 -0.11
N THR A 130 -0.27 46.96 0.13
CA THR A 130 -1.51 46.24 0.44
C THR A 130 -2.15 46.85 1.68
N ALA A 131 -1.41 47.02 2.78
CA ALA A 131 -1.91 47.66 4.00
C ALA A 131 -2.41 49.10 3.75
N LEU A 132 -1.71 49.89 2.92
CA LEU A 132 -2.15 51.24 2.54
C LEU A 132 -3.54 51.23 1.89
N ILE A 133 -3.84 50.23 1.05
CA ILE A 133 -5.14 50.08 0.41
C ILE A 133 -6.16 49.48 1.38
N THR A 134 -5.82 48.40 2.07
CA THR A 134 -6.80 47.57 2.79
C THR A 134 -7.12 48.10 4.18
N GLU A 135 -6.22 48.83 4.83
CA GLU A 135 -6.45 49.42 6.16
C GLU A 135 -7.00 50.85 6.12
N ASN A 136 -6.95 51.51 4.96
CA ASN A 136 -7.40 52.89 4.83
C ASN A 136 -8.88 52.96 4.44
N ALA A 137 -9.68 53.63 5.25
CA ALA A 137 -11.12 53.78 5.06
C ALA A 137 -11.52 54.32 3.67
N ARG A 138 -10.65 55.10 3.01
CA ARG A 138 -10.95 55.69 1.69
C ARG A 138 -10.95 54.69 0.53
N TYR A 139 -10.41 53.49 0.72
CA TYR A 139 -10.28 52.46 -0.31
C TYR A 139 -11.07 51.19 -0.02
N GLN A 140 -11.93 51.19 1.01
CA GLN A 140 -12.64 49.99 1.45
C GLN A 140 -13.51 49.36 0.35
N ASP A 141 -14.03 50.17 -0.57
CA ASP A 141 -14.83 49.68 -1.70
C ASP A 141 -14.00 48.84 -2.71
N ALA A 142 -12.67 48.87 -2.63
CA ALA A 142 -11.79 47.99 -3.40
C ALA A 142 -11.52 46.64 -2.71
N VAL A 143 -11.74 46.54 -1.39
CA VAL A 143 -11.43 45.36 -0.59
C VAL A 143 -12.52 44.31 -0.79
N GLY A 144 -12.14 43.12 -1.27
CA GLY A 144 -13.09 42.03 -1.56
C GLY A 144 -13.86 42.17 -2.88
N GLU A 145 -13.61 43.23 -3.66
CA GLU A 145 -14.12 43.33 -5.02
C GLU A 145 -13.45 42.26 -5.91
N THR A 146 -14.24 41.61 -6.75
CA THR A 146 -13.79 40.51 -7.62
C THR A 146 -13.62 40.95 -9.08
N ASN A 147 -14.03 42.18 -9.40
CA ASN A 147 -13.84 42.79 -10.70
C ASN A 147 -12.72 43.85 -10.63
N TYR A 148 -11.56 43.55 -11.22
CA TYR A 148 -10.40 44.44 -11.21
C TYR A 148 -10.71 45.86 -11.71
N ARG A 149 -11.68 46.06 -12.64
CA ARG A 149 -12.05 47.40 -13.12
C ARG A 149 -12.73 48.21 -12.03
N LYS A 150 -13.62 47.58 -11.26
CA LYS A 150 -14.30 48.22 -10.14
C LYS A 150 -13.35 48.48 -8.99
N ALA A 151 -12.45 47.52 -8.69
CA ALA A 151 -11.43 47.70 -7.67
C ALA A 151 -10.51 48.89 -8.00
N LEU A 152 -10.03 48.98 -9.24
CA LEU A 152 -9.22 50.12 -9.71
C LEU A 152 -9.98 51.44 -9.67
N GLN A 153 -11.27 51.44 -10.03
CA GLN A 153 -12.12 52.62 -9.94
C GLN A 153 -12.30 53.07 -8.48
N ALA A 154 -12.57 52.16 -7.56
CA ALA A 154 -12.67 52.45 -6.13
C ALA A 154 -11.36 53.01 -5.56
N ILE A 155 -10.20 52.44 -5.96
CA ILE A 155 -8.88 52.96 -5.58
C ILE A 155 -8.68 54.40 -6.11
N LYS A 156 -9.10 54.68 -7.36
CA LYS A 156 -9.04 56.03 -7.92
C LYS A 156 -9.95 57.01 -7.17
N ASP A 157 -11.19 56.61 -6.90
CA ASP A 157 -12.20 57.44 -6.22
C ASP A 157 -11.79 57.74 -4.78
N GLY A 158 -11.06 56.83 -4.12
CA GLY A 158 -10.39 57.06 -2.84
C GLY A 158 -9.19 58.04 -2.90
N GLY A 159 -8.86 58.55 -4.08
CA GLY A 159 -7.83 59.55 -4.30
C GLY A 159 -6.41 58.99 -4.35
N TYR A 160 -6.22 57.76 -4.86
CA TYR A 160 -4.89 57.19 -5.09
C TYR A 160 -4.13 57.90 -6.22
N ALA A 161 -4.84 58.29 -7.29
CA ALA A 161 -4.25 58.95 -8.45
C ALA A 161 -5.16 60.08 -8.96
N THR A 162 -4.54 61.18 -9.41
CA THR A 162 -5.24 62.29 -10.06
C THR A 162 -5.29 62.17 -11.59
N ASP A 163 -4.56 61.19 -12.16
CA ASP A 163 -4.53 60.93 -13.59
C ASP A 163 -5.94 60.51 -14.09
N PRO A 164 -6.54 61.24 -15.06
CA PRO A 164 -7.82 60.84 -15.64
C PRO A 164 -7.78 59.43 -16.23
N ASP A 165 -6.62 58.98 -16.75
CA ASP A 165 -6.44 57.70 -17.44
C ASP A 165 -5.92 56.57 -16.53
N TYR A 166 -5.86 56.78 -15.21
CA TYR A 166 -5.32 55.78 -14.27
C TYR A 166 -5.96 54.38 -14.43
N VAL A 167 -7.30 54.32 -14.43
CA VAL A 167 -8.03 53.06 -14.52
C VAL A 167 -7.82 52.41 -15.89
N SER A 168 -7.90 53.19 -16.98
CA SER A 168 -7.75 52.66 -18.33
C SER A 168 -6.34 52.12 -18.59
N LYS A 169 -5.29 52.77 -18.06
CA LYS A 169 -3.90 52.30 -18.13
C LYS A 169 -3.70 50.96 -17.41
N LEU A 170 -4.17 50.85 -16.17
CA LEU A 170 -3.99 49.62 -15.38
C LEU A 170 -4.83 48.46 -15.92
N VAL A 171 -6.06 48.72 -16.36
CA VAL A 171 -6.87 47.74 -17.09
C VAL A 171 -6.13 47.25 -18.34
N ALA A 172 -5.55 48.16 -19.12
CA ALA A 172 -4.81 47.76 -20.32
C ALA A 172 -3.58 46.90 -19.98
N ILE A 173 -2.89 47.14 -18.86
CA ILE A 173 -1.79 46.28 -18.38
C ILE A 173 -2.32 44.90 -17.98
N ILE A 174 -3.38 44.83 -17.19
CA ILE A 174 -4.00 43.56 -16.77
C ILE A 174 -4.40 42.74 -17.99
N GLU A 175 -5.10 43.34 -18.95
CA GLU A 175 -5.57 42.64 -20.15
C GLU A 175 -4.43 42.25 -21.09
N ARG A 176 -3.45 43.13 -21.31
CA ARG A 176 -2.32 42.89 -22.22
C ARG A 176 -1.47 41.71 -21.76
N TYR A 177 -1.26 41.57 -20.46
CA TYR A 177 -0.41 40.53 -19.86
C TYR A 177 -1.20 39.42 -19.16
N ASN A 178 -2.53 39.42 -19.29
CA ASN A 178 -3.44 38.42 -18.73
C ASN A 178 -3.20 38.20 -17.22
N LEU A 179 -3.08 39.30 -16.46
CA LEU A 179 -2.72 39.26 -15.03
C LEU A 179 -3.88 38.82 -14.13
N ASP A 180 -5.12 38.92 -14.59
CA ASP A 180 -6.31 38.46 -13.91
C ASP A 180 -6.32 36.94 -13.68
N LYS A 181 -5.51 36.17 -14.45
CA LYS A 181 -5.26 34.76 -14.15
C LYS A 181 -4.67 34.52 -12.75
N TYR A 182 -4.00 35.52 -12.17
CA TYR A 182 -3.41 35.45 -10.83
C TYR A 182 -4.38 35.82 -9.71
N ASP A 183 -5.61 36.23 -10.04
CA ASP A 183 -6.69 36.47 -9.07
C ASP A 183 -7.32 35.16 -8.59
N VAL A 184 -6.96 34.02 -9.20
CA VAL A 184 -7.31 32.69 -8.69
C VAL A 184 -6.26 32.26 -7.67
N ILE A 185 -6.66 32.15 -6.40
CA ILE A 185 -5.81 31.58 -5.35
C ILE A 185 -6.06 30.09 -5.25
N TYR A 186 -4.99 29.34 -5.44
CA TYR A 186 -4.94 27.93 -5.10
C TYR A 186 -4.50 27.73 -3.63
N ASP A 187 -5.09 26.72 -3.01
CA ASP A 187 -4.69 26.23 -1.69
C ASP A 187 -3.27 25.68 -1.75
N LYS A 188 -2.50 25.90 -0.68
CA LYS A 188 -1.22 25.21 -0.48
C LYS A 188 -1.47 23.79 0.04
N ILE A 189 -0.59 22.85 -0.33
CA ILE A 189 -0.55 21.50 0.26
C ILE A 189 0.39 21.54 1.46
N ASP A 190 -0.17 21.47 2.66
CA ASP A 190 0.57 21.55 3.93
C ASP A 190 1.41 20.29 4.18
N SER A 191 0.90 19.13 3.77
CA SER A 191 1.58 17.84 3.92
C SER A 191 1.08 16.86 2.86
N ASN A 192 1.96 16.00 2.38
CA ASN A 192 1.64 14.90 1.47
C ASN A 192 2.49 13.68 1.82
N GLN A 193 1.86 12.55 2.13
CA GLN A 193 2.57 11.34 2.55
C GLN A 193 1.90 10.07 2.05
N SER A 194 2.70 9.01 1.87
CA SER A 194 2.19 7.71 1.48
C SER A 194 1.41 7.07 2.62
N LEU A 195 0.39 6.31 2.24
CA LEU A 195 -0.52 5.65 3.16
C LEU A 195 -0.84 4.25 2.65
N ALA A 196 -0.91 3.27 3.55
CA ALA A 196 -1.54 1.98 3.27
C ALA A 196 -2.87 1.91 4.02
N ALA A 197 -3.96 2.15 3.30
CA ALA A 197 -5.31 2.04 3.83
C ALA A 197 -6.27 1.45 2.78
N ILE A 198 -7.40 0.92 3.27
CA ILE A 198 -8.51 0.48 2.42
C ILE A 198 -9.77 1.23 2.89
N GLY A 199 -10.51 1.76 1.92
CA GLY A 199 -11.76 2.48 2.17
C GLY A 199 -12.85 2.08 1.19
N THR A 200 -14.10 2.33 1.59
CA THR A 200 -15.28 2.19 0.73
C THR A 200 -15.97 3.52 0.59
N VAL A 201 -16.61 3.80 -0.54
CA VAL A 201 -17.40 5.02 -0.72
C VAL A 201 -18.52 5.07 0.32
N ALA A 202 -18.61 6.17 1.06
CA ALA A 202 -19.71 6.38 2.01
C ALA A 202 -21.05 6.52 1.27
N GLU A 203 -22.13 6.00 1.86
CA GLU A 203 -23.42 5.81 1.18
C GLU A 203 -24.00 7.10 0.56
N ASN A 204 -23.81 8.23 1.24
CA ASN A 204 -24.27 9.56 0.83
C ASN A 204 -23.20 10.37 0.06
N LYS A 205 -22.11 9.74 -0.38
CA LYS A 205 -20.95 10.40 -1.00
C LYS A 205 -20.65 9.94 -2.43
N LYS A 206 -21.59 9.23 -3.08
CA LYS A 206 -21.45 8.75 -4.46
C LYS A 206 -21.18 9.87 -5.48
N GLN A 207 -21.71 11.06 -5.24
CA GLN A 207 -21.54 12.23 -6.11
C GLN A 207 -20.29 13.07 -5.76
N GLU A 208 -19.47 12.63 -4.80
CA GLU A 208 -18.20 13.29 -4.51
C GLU A 208 -17.31 13.29 -5.76
N VAL A 209 -16.69 14.44 -6.04
CA VAL A 209 -15.85 14.64 -7.20
C VAL A 209 -14.47 14.03 -6.96
N ILE A 210 -13.98 13.34 -7.99
CA ILE A 210 -12.59 12.86 -8.07
C ILE A 210 -11.78 13.92 -8.82
N TRP A 211 -10.65 14.32 -8.24
CA TRP A 211 -9.78 15.35 -8.76
C TRP A 211 -8.39 14.81 -9.13
N SER A 212 -7.69 15.44 -10.08
CA SER A 212 -6.30 15.10 -10.41
C SER A 212 -5.29 15.51 -9.34
N ALA A 213 -5.63 16.53 -8.54
CA ALA A 213 -4.92 16.98 -7.36
C ALA A 213 -5.96 17.35 -6.28
N PRO A 214 -5.61 17.51 -4.99
CA PRO A 214 -6.55 17.98 -3.98
C PRO A 214 -7.34 19.21 -4.45
N TYR A 215 -8.66 19.27 -4.20
CA TYR A 215 -9.51 20.35 -4.70
C TYR A 215 -8.94 21.73 -4.34
N ASN A 216 -9.12 22.68 -5.27
CA ASN A 216 -8.63 24.05 -5.18
C ASN A 216 -7.10 24.20 -5.16
N THR A 217 -6.34 23.19 -5.56
CA THR A 217 -4.90 23.32 -5.88
C THR A 217 -4.69 23.63 -7.36
N GLU A 218 -3.51 24.12 -7.74
CA GLU A 218 -3.22 24.61 -9.11
C GLU A 218 -3.48 23.54 -10.19
N ASP A 219 -3.16 22.29 -9.90
CA ASP A 219 -3.30 21.16 -10.83
C ASP A 219 -4.66 20.43 -10.72
N ALA A 220 -5.60 20.95 -9.93
CA ALA A 220 -6.86 20.28 -9.61
C ALA A 220 -7.88 20.37 -10.75
N ASN A 221 -7.94 19.32 -11.56
CA ASN A 221 -8.93 19.14 -12.61
C ASN A 221 -9.92 18.04 -12.24
N LYS A 222 -11.20 18.24 -12.60
CA LYS A 222 -12.25 17.25 -12.37
C LYS A 222 -12.03 16.03 -13.28
N ILE A 223 -11.92 14.85 -12.68
CA ILE A 223 -11.80 13.56 -13.37
C ILE A 223 -13.17 12.89 -13.52
N GLY A 224 -13.99 12.91 -12.46
CA GLY A 224 -15.24 12.17 -12.44
C GLY A 224 -15.92 12.23 -11.06
N THR A 225 -16.73 11.22 -10.75
CA THR A 225 -17.37 11.06 -9.43
C THR A 225 -17.16 9.66 -8.87
N LEU A 226 -17.36 9.51 -7.55
CA LEU A 226 -17.25 8.22 -6.85
C LEU A 226 -18.37 7.20 -7.19
N GLU A 227 -19.36 7.57 -8.00
CA GLU A 227 -20.56 6.76 -8.25
C GLU A 227 -20.21 5.36 -8.75
N ASN A 228 -19.32 5.26 -9.74
CA ASN A 228 -18.88 4.01 -10.35
C ASN A 228 -18.02 3.12 -9.43
N TYR A 229 -17.61 3.63 -8.26
CA TYR A 229 -16.76 2.93 -7.29
C TYR A 229 -17.52 2.51 -6.03
N SER A 230 -18.83 2.76 -5.97
CA SER A 230 -19.68 2.43 -4.83
C SER A 230 -19.68 0.94 -4.51
N GLY A 231 -19.58 0.59 -3.22
CA GLY A 231 -19.59 -0.81 -2.75
C GLY A 231 -18.29 -1.59 -2.98
N ARG A 232 -17.26 -0.95 -3.54
CA ARG A 232 -15.94 -1.55 -3.77
C ARG A 232 -14.96 -1.12 -2.69
N ASN A 233 -14.01 -2.00 -2.37
CA ASN A 233 -12.86 -1.64 -1.55
C ASN A 233 -11.83 -0.94 -2.45
N LEU A 234 -11.48 0.29 -2.10
CA LEU A 234 -10.49 1.09 -2.79
C LEU A 234 -9.20 1.12 -1.96
N GLU A 235 -8.07 1.00 -2.64
CA GLU A 235 -6.78 1.31 -2.03
C GLU A 235 -6.65 2.81 -1.87
N ILE A 236 -6.21 3.23 -0.69
CA ILE A 236 -5.80 4.61 -0.43
C ILE A 236 -4.29 4.57 -0.29
N SER A 237 -3.57 5.19 -1.23
CA SER A 237 -2.12 5.11 -1.32
C SER A 237 -1.39 6.37 -0.85
N TRP A 238 -2.10 7.50 -0.78
CA TRP A 238 -1.58 8.78 -0.31
C TRP A 238 -2.63 9.54 0.47
N GLU A 239 -2.17 10.38 1.39
CA GLU A 239 -2.97 11.42 2.02
C GLU A 239 -2.30 12.79 1.89
N ALA A 240 -3.12 13.83 1.69
CA ALA A 240 -2.66 15.21 1.60
C ALA A 240 -3.57 16.13 2.41
N LYS A 241 -2.98 17.13 3.06
CA LYS A 241 -3.71 18.15 3.82
C LYS A 241 -3.61 19.49 3.10
N THR A 242 -4.75 20.15 2.93
CA THR A 242 -4.87 21.54 2.45
C THR A 242 -5.69 22.35 3.44
N GLU A 243 -5.80 23.66 3.21
CA GLU A 243 -6.69 24.54 3.98
C GLU A 243 -8.15 24.05 4.01
N LYS A 244 -8.61 23.39 2.95
CA LYS A 244 -9.98 22.85 2.83
C LYS A 244 -10.17 21.48 3.47
N GLY A 245 -9.10 20.81 3.89
CA GLY A 245 -9.18 19.57 4.66
C GLY A 245 -8.21 18.48 4.22
N LEU A 246 -8.54 17.24 4.58
CA LEU A 246 -7.75 16.05 4.28
C LEU A 246 -8.27 15.37 3.01
N TRP A 247 -7.35 14.95 2.16
CA TRP A 247 -7.60 14.34 0.86
C TRP A 247 -6.92 12.97 0.80
N TYR A 248 -7.59 12.01 0.15
CA TYR A 248 -7.06 10.67 -0.08
C TYR A 248 -6.91 10.42 -1.57
N PHE A 249 -5.75 9.89 -1.96
CA PHE A 249 -5.54 9.39 -3.32
C PHE A 249 -5.97 7.94 -3.41
N ILE A 250 -6.96 7.67 -4.25
CA ILE A 250 -7.56 6.35 -4.41
C ILE A 250 -7.03 5.62 -5.65
N ARG A 251 -6.97 4.30 -5.52
CA ARG A 251 -6.55 3.36 -6.56
C ARG A 251 -7.45 2.14 -6.55
N GLU A 252 -7.59 1.50 -7.71
CA GLU A 252 -8.29 0.21 -7.86
C GLU A 252 -7.51 -0.63 -8.87
N ASN A 253 -7.29 -1.92 -8.59
CA ASN A 253 -6.58 -2.82 -9.50
C ASN A 253 -5.20 -2.29 -9.96
N ASN A 254 -4.43 -1.68 -9.05
CA ASN A 254 -3.15 -1.00 -9.32
C ASN A 254 -3.23 0.20 -10.30
N LYS A 255 -4.43 0.66 -10.63
CA LYS A 255 -4.64 1.86 -11.45
C LYS A 255 -4.97 3.05 -10.56
N ASP A 256 -4.27 4.15 -10.82
CA ASP A 256 -4.50 5.42 -10.18
C ASP A 256 -5.83 6.03 -10.64
N ILE A 257 -6.64 6.52 -9.69
CA ILE A 257 -7.96 7.10 -9.96
C ILE A 257 -7.94 8.61 -9.72
N GLY A 258 -7.49 9.07 -8.55
CA GLY A 258 -7.41 10.49 -8.22
C GLY A 258 -7.63 10.79 -6.74
N TRP A 259 -7.68 12.07 -6.42
CA TRP A 259 -7.89 12.61 -5.06
C TRP A 259 -9.38 12.81 -4.77
N VAL A 260 -9.79 12.40 -3.57
CA VAL A 260 -11.14 12.63 -3.04
C VAL A 260 -11.05 13.16 -1.61
N ASN A 261 -12.09 13.87 -1.16
CA ASN A 261 -12.16 14.31 0.22
C ASN A 261 -12.16 13.08 1.15
N SER A 262 -11.39 13.11 2.24
CA SER A 262 -11.27 11.97 3.16
C SER A 262 -12.61 11.53 3.75
N ASN A 263 -13.54 12.48 3.96
CA ASN A 263 -14.89 12.20 4.49
C ASN A 263 -15.80 11.46 3.50
N ALA A 264 -15.38 11.31 2.24
CA ALA A 264 -16.11 10.56 1.24
C ALA A 264 -15.91 9.05 1.36
N LEU A 265 -14.91 8.62 2.14
CA LEU A 265 -14.55 7.22 2.33
C LEU A 265 -14.80 6.78 3.77
N LYS A 266 -15.44 5.62 3.92
CA LYS A 266 -15.45 4.85 5.16
C LYS A 266 -14.23 3.94 5.18
N ILE A 267 -13.29 4.25 6.06
CA ILE A 267 -12.06 3.47 6.23
C ILE A 267 -12.39 2.14 6.92
N ASN A 268 -11.90 1.04 6.35
CA ASN A 268 -12.03 -0.31 6.91
C ASN A 268 -10.69 -0.98 7.23
N TYR A 269 -9.59 -0.34 6.83
CA TYR A 269 -8.23 -0.65 7.27
C TYR A 269 -7.37 0.61 7.19
N HIS A 270 -6.56 0.84 8.22
CA HIS A 270 -5.53 1.87 8.21
C HIS A 270 -4.24 1.33 8.82
N GLN A 271 -3.07 1.56 8.19
CA GLN A 271 -1.76 1.09 8.68
C GLN A 271 -1.37 1.51 10.12
N LYS A 272 -2.11 2.44 10.73
CA LYS A 272 -1.88 2.89 12.11
C LYS A 272 -2.45 1.89 13.12
N GLU A 273 -3.34 1.02 12.66
CA GLU A 273 -3.93 -0.09 13.43
C GLU A 273 -2.96 -1.29 13.52
N ASP A 274 -1.88 -1.30 12.74
CA ASP A 274 -0.93 -2.41 12.69
C ASP A 274 -0.08 -2.48 13.96
N GLU A 275 -0.12 -3.63 14.64
CA GLU A 275 0.73 -3.91 15.79
C GLU A 275 2.16 -4.22 15.33
N ASN A 276 3.16 -3.56 15.94
CA ASN A 276 4.57 -3.88 15.75
C ASN A 276 4.92 -5.20 16.42
N VAL A 277 5.62 -6.07 15.69
CA VAL A 277 6.13 -7.34 16.22
C VAL A 277 7.54 -7.60 15.68
N HIS A 278 8.23 -8.57 16.28
CA HIS A 278 9.51 -9.05 15.78
C HIS A 278 9.52 -10.58 15.87
N LEU A 279 9.05 -11.23 14.81
CA LEU A 279 8.96 -12.69 14.75
C LEU A 279 9.72 -13.20 13.53
N THR A 280 10.20 -14.43 13.62
CA THR A 280 10.67 -15.19 12.45
C THR A 280 9.65 -16.29 12.15
N LYS A 281 9.27 -16.42 10.88
CA LYS A 281 8.28 -17.39 10.39
C LYS A 281 8.79 -18.12 9.16
N TYR A 282 8.19 -19.27 8.88
CA TYR A 282 8.49 -20.12 7.73
C TYR A 282 7.22 -20.43 6.96
N VAL A 283 7.32 -20.61 5.65
CA VAL A 283 6.17 -20.95 4.79
C VAL A 283 5.65 -22.34 5.11
N ASP A 284 4.37 -22.45 5.50
CA ASP A 284 3.69 -23.74 5.70
C ASP A 284 3.08 -24.23 4.38
N ASP A 285 2.28 -23.37 3.76
CA ASP A 285 1.47 -23.63 2.57
C ASP A 285 2.06 -22.89 1.35
N LEU A 286 2.65 -23.65 0.41
CA LEU A 286 3.25 -23.09 -0.80
C LEU A 286 2.23 -22.47 -1.76
N SER A 287 0.96 -22.87 -1.65
CA SER A 287 -0.12 -22.30 -2.46
C SER A 287 -0.65 -20.99 -1.89
N ALA A 288 -0.23 -20.61 -0.68
CA ALA A 288 -0.66 -19.36 -0.06
C ALA A 288 -0.20 -18.15 -0.88
N HIS A 289 -1.05 -17.12 -0.89
CA HIS A 289 -0.80 -15.87 -1.58
C HIS A 289 -0.29 -14.80 -0.62
N VAL A 290 0.53 -13.90 -1.17
CA VAL A 290 0.97 -12.68 -0.49
C VAL A 290 0.23 -11.49 -1.09
N TYR A 291 -0.20 -10.55 -0.25
CA TYR A 291 -1.02 -9.42 -0.62
C TYR A 291 -0.34 -8.08 -0.28
N ARG A 292 -0.56 -7.04 -1.07
CA ARG A 292 0.01 -5.71 -0.81
C ARG A 292 -0.59 -5.05 0.44
N LEU A 293 -1.86 -5.34 0.72
CA LEU A 293 -2.61 -4.92 1.91
C LEU A 293 -3.22 -6.17 2.57
N PRO A 294 -3.58 -6.17 3.87
CA PRO A 294 -4.11 -7.35 4.55
C PRO A 294 -5.56 -7.67 4.16
N SER A 295 -5.80 -8.01 2.89
CA SER A 295 -7.10 -8.37 2.32
C SER A 295 -6.91 -9.44 1.25
N PRO A 296 -7.77 -10.48 1.18
CA PRO A 296 -7.66 -11.57 0.21
C PRO A 296 -8.16 -11.19 -1.20
N GLU A 297 -8.53 -9.93 -1.43
CA GLU A 297 -9.05 -9.51 -2.73
C GLU A 297 -7.99 -9.55 -3.82
N LYS A 298 -8.41 -9.95 -5.02
CA LYS A 298 -7.55 -10.11 -6.19
C LYS A 298 -6.75 -8.85 -6.55
N GLN A 299 -7.30 -7.65 -6.30
CA GLN A 299 -6.59 -6.39 -6.58
C GLN A 299 -5.36 -6.16 -5.69
N PHE A 300 -5.29 -6.83 -4.54
CA PHE A 300 -4.16 -6.76 -3.62
C PHE A 300 -3.22 -7.95 -3.75
N ASP A 301 -3.59 -8.99 -4.49
CA ASP A 301 -2.81 -10.21 -4.67
C ASP A 301 -1.50 -9.92 -5.41
N ASN A 302 -0.38 -10.38 -4.85
CA ASN A 302 0.98 -10.24 -5.35
C ASN A 302 1.60 -11.61 -5.70
N GLY A 303 0.77 -12.63 -5.89
CA GLY A 303 1.15 -13.97 -6.27
C GLY A 303 1.48 -14.88 -5.08
N THR A 304 1.91 -16.09 -5.39
CA THR A 304 2.16 -17.13 -4.39
C THR A 304 3.44 -16.89 -3.60
N ILE A 305 3.45 -17.35 -2.36
CA ILE A 305 4.60 -17.29 -1.45
C ILE A 305 5.69 -18.34 -1.79
N ALA A 306 5.45 -19.24 -2.74
CA ALA A 306 6.27 -20.42 -3.02
C ALA A 306 7.77 -20.14 -3.23
N LYS A 307 8.13 -18.99 -3.82
CA LYS A 307 9.54 -18.60 -4.04
C LYS A 307 10.32 -18.34 -2.74
N TYR A 308 9.62 -18.23 -1.61
CA TYR A 308 10.19 -18.07 -0.27
C TYR A 308 10.22 -19.38 0.52
N ASP A 309 10.04 -20.52 -0.17
CA ASP A 309 10.10 -21.81 0.49
C ASP A 309 11.40 -22.00 1.28
N ARG A 310 11.27 -22.58 2.47
CA ARG A 310 12.34 -22.85 3.44
C ARG A 310 13.16 -21.63 3.89
N LYS A 311 12.81 -20.41 3.49
CA LYS A 311 13.45 -19.18 3.96
C LYS A 311 12.89 -18.76 5.32
N ALA A 312 13.76 -18.20 6.16
CA ALA A 312 13.36 -17.51 7.38
C ALA A 312 12.84 -16.11 7.02
N LEU A 313 11.55 -15.88 7.21
CA LEU A 313 10.88 -14.61 6.91
C LEU A 313 10.71 -13.80 8.20
N GLN A 314 11.11 -12.53 8.15
CA GLN A 314 10.86 -11.61 9.27
C GLN A 314 9.43 -11.11 9.22
N VAL A 315 8.76 -11.06 10.36
CA VAL A 315 7.45 -10.44 10.52
C VAL A 315 7.61 -9.21 11.39
N ASP A 316 7.27 -8.05 10.83
CA ASP A 316 7.42 -6.75 11.50
C ASP A 316 6.08 -6.12 11.91
N LYS A 317 4.98 -6.53 11.25
CA LYS A 317 3.62 -6.09 11.57
C LYS A 317 2.64 -7.24 11.65
N LYS A 318 1.63 -7.10 12.50
CA LYS A 318 0.44 -7.96 12.51
C LYS A 318 -0.85 -7.16 12.65
N ILE A 319 -1.94 -7.70 12.13
CA ILE A 319 -3.30 -7.18 12.33
C ILE A 319 -4.31 -8.31 12.22
N THR A 320 -5.45 -8.20 12.92
CA THR A 320 -6.57 -9.14 12.77
C THR A 320 -7.72 -8.45 12.07
N ARG A 321 -8.15 -8.97 10.91
CA ARG A 321 -9.30 -8.45 10.16
C ARG A 321 -9.96 -9.55 9.33
N GLY A 322 -11.28 -9.47 9.20
CA GLY A 322 -12.06 -10.44 8.43
C GLY A 322 -12.01 -11.85 9.01
N GLY A 323 -11.82 -11.97 10.33
CA GLY A 323 -11.69 -13.25 11.04
C GLY A 323 -10.31 -13.90 10.97
N TYR A 324 -9.33 -13.27 10.32
CA TYR A 324 -7.99 -13.82 10.14
C TYR A 324 -6.92 -12.89 10.72
N ALA A 325 -5.91 -13.49 11.33
CA ALA A 325 -4.66 -12.80 11.63
C ALA A 325 -3.80 -12.72 10.37
N TRP A 326 -3.22 -11.56 10.12
CA TRP A 326 -2.34 -11.25 9.01
C TRP A 326 -0.98 -10.84 9.53
N PHE A 327 0.08 -11.29 8.86
CA PHE A 327 1.46 -10.91 9.13
C PHE A 327 2.05 -10.22 7.90
N ARG A 328 2.70 -9.08 8.12
CA ARG A 328 3.54 -8.47 7.10
C ARG A 328 4.91 -9.13 7.16
N ILE A 329 5.30 -9.77 6.07
CA ILE A 329 6.55 -10.51 5.93
C ILE A 329 7.58 -9.73 5.11
N SER A 330 8.84 -9.92 5.46
CA SER A 330 10.01 -9.29 4.83
C SER A 330 11.17 -10.27 4.68
N GLU A 331 12.00 -10.05 3.67
CA GLU A 331 13.30 -10.71 3.47
C GLU A 331 14.39 -9.64 3.59
N GLY A 332 15.09 -9.63 4.74
CA GLY A 332 15.95 -8.49 5.11
C GLY A 332 15.11 -7.22 5.28
N GLU A 333 15.55 -6.12 4.68
CA GLU A 333 14.83 -4.84 4.69
C GLU A 333 13.68 -4.76 3.67
N LYS A 334 13.60 -5.74 2.76
CA LYS A 334 12.60 -5.73 1.69
C LYS A 334 11.28 -6.31 2.17
N VAL A 335 10.27 -5.45 2.27
CA VAL A 335 8.88 -5.87 2.49
C VAL A 335 8.39 -6.71 1.30
N ILE A 336 7.87 -7.91 1.60
CA ILE A 336 7.27 -8.81 0.61
C ILE A 336 5.77 -8.54 0.51
N GLY A 337 5.10 -8.38 1.65
CA GLY A 337 3.67 -8.09 1.75
C GLY A 337 3.01 -8.78 2.93
N TRP A 338 1.69 -8.83 2.92
CA TRP A 338 0.84 -9.44 3.94
C TRP A 338 0.45 -10.86 3.57
N VAL A 339 0.60 -11.79 4.50
CA VAL A 339 0.15 -13.18 4.37
C VAL A 339 -0.67 -13.54 5.59
N ARG A 340 -1.64 -14.43 5.42
CA ARG A 340 -2.39 -15.00 6.52
C ARG A 340 -1.46 -15.75 7.48
N ALA A 341 -1.60 -15.50 8.78
CA ALA A 341 -0.72 -16.07 9.80
C ALA A 341 -0.78 -17.61 9.86
N ASP A 342 -1.95 -18.21 9.58
CA ASP A 342 -2.14 -19.66 9.56
C ASP A 342 -1.50 -20.37 8.36
N LYS A 343 -0.92 -19.60 7.42
CA LYS A 343 -0.13 -20.10 6.28
C LYS A 343 1.36 -20.14 6.56
N LEU A 344 1.74 -19.82 7.80
CA LEU A 344 3.11 -19.75 8.27
C LEU A 344 3.28 -20.62 9.53
N ASN A 345 4.51 -21.06 9.77
CA ASN A 345 4.93 -21.81 10.95
C ASN A 345 6.01 -21.05 11.73
N ASP A 346 6.12 -21.34 13.03
CA ASP A 346 7.18 -20.81 13.91
C ASP A 346 8.56 -21.40 13.64
N ARG A 347 8.62 -22.57 13.03
CA ARG A 347 9.87 -23.26 12.66
C ARG A 347 9.74 -23.93 11.31
N LEU A 348 10.88 -24.30 10.76
CA LEU A 348 10.95 -25.04 9.51
C LEU A 348 10.59 -26.51 9.72
N TYR A 349 9.38 -26.88 9.32
CA TYR A 349 8.95 -28.27 9.27
C TYR A 349 9.25 -28.89 7.91
N ASP A 350 9.49 -30.20 7.89
CA ASP A 350 9.50 -30.97 6.66
C ASP A 350 8.08 -31.21 6.16
N ARG A 351 7.90 -31.17 4.83
CA ARG A 351 6.62 -31.47 4.18
C ARG A 351 6.59 -32.93 3.76
N ILE A 352 5.41 -33.53 3.88
CA ILE A 352 5.13 -34.84 3.30
C ILE A 352 4.87 -34.65 1.81
N THR A 353 5.76 -35.17 0.95
CA THR A 353 5.65 -35.02 -0.51
C THR A 353 5.01 -36.23 -1.17
N GLU A 354 5.07 -37.38 -0.53
CA GLU A 354 4.50 -38.64 -1.00
C GLU A 354 3.89 -39.36 0.20
N GLN A 355 2.69 -39.91 0.06
CA GLN A 355 2.09 -40.80 1.05
C GLN A 355 1.20 -41.83 0.34
N THR A 356 1.48 -43.11 0.57
CA THR A 356 0.76 -44.22 -0.06
C THR A 356 0.50 -45.33 0.94
N SER A 357 -0.58 -46.08 0.76
CA SER A 357 -0.74 -47.35 1.46
C SER A 357 0.46 -48.25 1.19
N TYR A 358 0.86 -49.03 2.19
CA TYR A 358 1.93 -49.98 2.07
C TYR A 358 1.47 -51.31 2.67
N ASP A 359 1.88 -52.42 2.08
CA ASP A 359 1.59 -53.75 2.59
C ASP A 359 2.90 -54.50 2.81
N GLY A 360 3.28 -54.64 4.07
CA GLY A 360 4.48 -55.37 4.44
C GLY A 360 4.65 -55.52 5.94
N TYR A 361 5.67 -56.29 6.32
CA TYR A 361 6.09 -56.44 7.71
C TYR A 361 7.58 -56.15 7.85
N ALA A 362 7.94 -55.53 8.97
CA ALA A 362 9.31 -55.22 9.31
C ALA A 362 9.64 -55.60 10.76
N LEU A 363 10.94 -55.77 11.01
CA LEU A 363 11.52 -55.80 12.35
C LEU A 363 12.27 -54.49 12.57
N VAL A 364 12.43 -54.10 13.83
CA VAL A 364 13.34 -53.00 14.17
C VAL A 364 14.78 -53.43 13.86
N SER A 365 15.54 -52.55 13.21
CA SER A 365 16.95 -52.79 12.92
C SER A 365 17.79 -52.81 14.21
N LYS A 366 18.83 -53.65 14.27
CA LYS A 366 19.76 -53.67 15.41
C LYS A 366 20.50 -52.35 15.62
N SER A 367 20.62 -51.54 14.57
CA SER A 367 21.23 -50.21 14.61
C SER A 367 20.21 -49.09 14.79
N ALA A 368 18.95 -49.41 15.11
CA ALA A 368 17.90 -48.42 15.25
C ALA A 368 18.21 -47.43 16.37
N THR A 369 18.07 -46.13 16.08
CA THR A 369 18.34 -45.05 17.05
C THR A 369 17.17 -44.07 17.21
N ASP A 370 16.16 -44.17 16.35
CA ASP A 370 15.05 -43.22 16.32
C ASP A 370 13.91 -43.58 17.29
N ASN A 371 12.89 -42.74 17.32
CA ASN A 371 11.68 -42.90 18.11
C ASN A 371 10.50 -43.26 17.20
N VAL A 372 9.40 -43.63 17.85
CA VAL A 372 8.07 -43.68 17.27
C VAL A 372 7.42 -42.31 17.40
N TRP A 373 6.82 -41.84 16.32
CA TRP A 373 6.22 -40.51 16.22
C TRP A 373 4.74 -40.56 15.80
N THR A 374 3.94 -39.57 16.18
CA THR A 374 2.53 -39.43 15.74
C THR A 374 2.40 -39.15 14.23
N ALA A 375 3.41 -38.49 13.65
CA ALA A 375 3.62 -38.21 12.24
C ALA A 375 5.13 -38.32 11.95
N PRO A 376 5.58 -38.43 10.69
CA PRO A 376 7.00 -38.42 10.37
C PRO A 376 7.78 -37.32 11.12
N PHE A 377 8.95 -37.63 11.67
CA PHE A 377 9.71 -36.68 12.49
C PHE A 377 9.93 -35.34 11.75
N ASN A 378 9.93 -34.26 12.51
CA ASN A 378 10.08 -32.89 12.02
C ASN A 378 8.99 -32.40 11.05
N THR A 379 7.88 -33.13 10.90
CA THR A 379 6.67 -32.61 10.23
C THR A 379 5.77 -31.83 11.21
N LYS A 380 4.81 -31.07 10.67
CA LYS A 380 3.84 -30.33 11.48
C LYS A 380 3.04 -31.31 12.35
N ASN A 381 2.93 -31.03 13.65
CA ASN A 381 2.28 -31.87 14.66
C ASN A 381 2.96 -33.22 14.97
N ALA A 382 4.20 -33.46 14.52
CA ALA A 382 4.95 -34.64 14.92
C ALA A 382 5.34 -34.56 16.40
N GLU A 383 4.84 -35.51 17.18
CA GLU A 383 5.10 -35.67 18.61
C GLU A 383 5.73 -37.04 18.87
N LYS A 384 6.68 -37.08 19.80
CA LYS A 384 7.33 -38.34 20.20
C LYS A 384 6.35 -39.16 21.03
N LEU A 385 6.16 -40.42 20.65
CA LEU A 385 5.32 -41.38 21.38
C LEU A 385 6.15 -42.27 22.32
N ALA A 386 7.16 -42.94 21.78
CA ALA A 386 8.00 -43.89 22.52
C ALA A 386 9.35 -44.09 21.81
N PRO A 387 10.39 -44.62 22.47
CA PRO A 387 11.57 -45.18 21.80
C PRO A 387 11.18 -46.30 20.83
N LEU A 388 11.80 -46.37 19.64
CA LEU A 388 11.53 -47.48 18.71
C LEU A 388 12.03 -48.82 19.26
N ALA A 389 13.06 -48.78 20.12
CA ALA A 389 13.63 -49.96 20.76
C ALA A 389 12.65 -50.76 21.62
N ASP A 390 11.56 -50.15 22.10
CA ASP A 390 10.50 -50.81 22.85
C ASP A 390 9.78 -51.88 22.00
N TYR A 391 9.96 -51.85 20.68
CA TYR A 391 9.35 -52.75 19.71
C TYR A 391 10.37 -53.72 19.05
N ASN A 392 11.59 -53.86 19.61
CA ASN A 392 12.67 -54.65 19.00
C ASN A 392 12.32 -56.12 18.69
N ASN A 393 11.39 -56.70 19.44
CA ASN A 393 10.97 -58.10 19.28
C ASN A 393 9.61 -58.24 18.59
N GLU A 394 8.98 -57.13 18.20
CA GLU A 394 7.66 -57.10 17.59
C GLU A 394 7.76 -57.18 16.07
N LYS A 395 6.80 -57.88 15.45
CA LYS A 395 6.62 -57.89 14.00
C LYS A 395 5.69 -56.74 13.62
N LEU A 396 6.27 -55.68 13.08
CA LEU A 396 5.56 -54.45 12.77
C LEU A 396 4.80 -54.60 11.46
N GLU A 397 3.46 -54.54 11.50
CA GLU A 397 2.67 -54.48 10.27
C GLU A 397 2.74 -53.06 9.71
N ILE A 398 3.43 -52.88 8.58
CA ILE A 398 3.51 -51.59 7.90
C ILE A 398 2.24 -51.41 7.07
N VAL A 399 1.57 -50.27 7.27
CA VAL A 399 0.30 -49.94 6.62
C VAL A 399 0.38 -48.72 5.72
N THR A 400 1.38 -47.85 5.91
CA THR A 400 1.54 -46.63 5.11
C THR A 400 3.00 -46.28 4.99
N ARG A 401 3.40 -45.77 3.83
CA ARG A 401 4.71 -45.20 3.54
C ARG A 401 4.54 -43.71 3.25
N ALA A 402 5.41 -42.88 3.81
CA ALA A 402 5.46 -41.46 3.50
C ALA A 402 6.89 -40.97 3.31
N LYS A 403 7.07 -39.97 2.45
CA LYS A 403 8.33 -39.25 2.28
C LYS A 403 8.20 -37.87 2.90
N ALA A 404 8.96 -37.63 3.97
CA ALA A 404 9.04 -36.33 4.64
C ALA A 404 10.47 -35.80 4.52
N GLY A 405 10.63 -34.67 3.84
CA GLY A 405 11.97 -34.20 3.44
C GLY A 405 12.69 -35.25 2.60
N ASN A 406 13.89 -35.65 3.03
CA ASN A 406 14.70 -36.69 2.37
C ASN A 406 14.56 -38.07 3.02
N THR A 407 13.68 -38.23 4.00
CA THR A 407 13.56 -39.47 4.78
C THR A 407 12.24 -40.18 4.45
N LEU A 408 12.32 -41.49 4.25
CA LEU A 408 11.16 -42.35 4.16
C LEU A 408 10.74 -42.81 5.55
N TRP A 409 9.43 -42.87 5.76
CA TRP A 409 8.80 -43.21 7.02
C TRP A 409 7.75 -44.28 6.79
N TYR A 410 7.67 -45.24 7.71
CA TYR A 410 6.64 -46.26 7.73
C TYR A 410 5.72 -46.06 8.93
N GLN A 411 4.42 -45.99 8.66
CA GLN A 411 3.41 -46.10 9.68
C GLN A 411 3.13 -47.57 9.93
N PHE A 412 3.14 -47.98 11.20
CA PHE A 412 3.01 -49.38 11.56
C PHE A 412 1.98 -49.64 12.66
N LYS A 413 1.52 -50.88 12.69
CA LYS A 413 0.67 -51.45 13.72
C LYS A 413 1.42 -52.54 14.48
N VAL A 414 1.02 -52.71 15.74
CA VAL A 414 1.35 -53.87 16.56
C VAL A 414 0.01 -54.37 17.12
N ASP A 415 -0.23 -55.68 17.04
CA ASP A 415 -1.51 -56.29 17.46
C ASP A 415 -2.76 -55.63 16.87
N GLY A 416 -2.66 -55.17 15.62
CA GLY A 416 -3.76 -54.58 14.87
C GLY A 416 -4.07 -53.14 15.27
N LYS A 417 -3.41 -52.64 16.32
CA LYS A 417 -3.53 -51.26 16.78
C LYS A 417 -2.48 -50.40 16.09
N LEU A 418 -2.91 -49.24 15.63
CA LEU A 418 -2.01 -48.24 15.06
C LEU A 418 -1.09 -47.70 16.16
N VAL A 419 0.22 -47.79 15.93
CA VAL A 419 1.23 -47.38 16.92
C VAL A 419 1.80 -46.02 16.56
N GLY A 420 2.33 -45.86 15.35
CA GLY A 420 2.92 -44.59 14.91
C GLY A 420 3.81 -44.74 13.69
N TRP A 421 4.68 -43.76 13.50
CA TRP A 421 5.64 -43.68 12.40
C TRP A 421 7.06 -43.93 12.90
N ALA A 422 7.83 -44.70 12.12
CA ALA A 422 9.26 -44.91 12.32
C ALA A 422 10.02 -44.70 11.00
N SER A 423 11.29 -44.32 11.08
CA SER A 423 12.12 -44.12 9.90
C SER A 423 12.38 -45.44 9.21
N GLU A 424 12.29 -45.46 7.87
CA GLU A 424 12.57 -46.63 7.05
C GLU A 424 13.97 -47.22 7.33
N LYS A 425 14.98 -46.36 7.52
CA LYS A 425 16.37 -46.76 7.75
C LYS A 425 16.56 -47.58 9.04
N ASP A 426 15.66 -47.41 10.00
CA ASP A 426 15.70 -48.08 11.31
C ASP A 426 14.83 -49.35 11.32
N LEU A 427 14.28 -49.73 10.16
CA LEU A 427 13.44 -50.90 9.98
C LEU A 427 14.02 -51.84 8.93
N ASN A 428 13.92 -53.13 9.16
CA ASN A 428 14.26 -54.16 8.19
C ASN A 428 12.97 -54.80 7.66
N VAL A 429 12.52 -54.37 6.47
CA VAL A 429 11.33 -54.92 5.82
C VAL A 429 11.62 -56.34 5.35
N PHE A 430 11.00 -57.32 6.01
CA PHE A 430 11.25 -58.74 5.76
C PHE A 430 10.15 -59.40 4.92
N TYR A 431 8.97 -58.79 4.80
CA TYR A 431 7.88 -59.27 3.95
C TYR A 431 7.21 -58.12 3.19
N THR A 432 6.93 -58.38 1.91
CA THR A 432 5.99 -57.64 1.05
C THR A 432 5.34 -58.66 0.11
N PRO A 433 4.18 -58.36 -0.52
CA PRO A 433 3.56 -59.24 -1.50
C PRO A 433 4.47 -59.63 -2.68
N ALA A 434 5.51 -58.84 -2.96
CA ALA A 434 6.49 -59.15 -4.00
C ALA A 434 7.38 -60.37 -3.66
N LYS A 435 7.34 -60.88 -2.43
CA LYS A 435 8.00 -62.14 -2.02
C LYS A 435 7.12 -63.38 -2.21
N GLU A 436 5.88 -63.20 -2.68
CA GLU A 436 4.96 -64.30 -2.92
C GLU A 436 5.18 -64.87 -4.32
N GLU A 437 5.56 -66.13 -4.41
CA GLU A 437 5.79 -66.82 -5.67
C GLU A 437 4.60 -67.71 -6.01
N PRO A 438 4.09 -67.68 -7.25
CA PRO A 438 2.98 -68.53 -7.66
C PRO A 438 3.42 -70.00 -7.71
N VAL A 439 2.56 -70.89 -7.22
CA VAL A 439 2.75 -72.34 -7.31
C VAL A 439 1.44 -73.00 -7.71
N LYS A 440 1.51 -74.23 -8.21
CA LYS A 440 0.31 -75.06 -8.46
C LYS A 440 0.54 -76.43 -7.86
N GLN A 441 0.15 -76.58 -6.60
CA GLN A 441 0.22 -77.84 -5.88
C GLN A 441 -1.06 -78.04 -5.06
N VAL A 442 -1.17 -79.23 -4.48
CA VAL A 442 -2.23 -79.57 -3.54
C VAL A 442 -1.59 -80.04 -2.25
N ALA A 443 -2.30 -79.90 -1.13
CA ALA A 443 -1.75 -80.28 0.16
C ALA A 443 -2.86 -80.61 1.18
N TYR A 444 -2.48 -81.33 2.25
CA TYR A 444 -3.35 -81.64 3.38
C TYR A 444 -2.81 -81.04 4.67
N VAL A 445 -3.72 -80.52 5.50
CA VAL A 445 -3.36 -80.00 6.83
C VAL A 445 -3.03 -81.16 7.77
N LYS A 446 -1.82 -81.14 8.35
CA LYS A 446 -1.29 -82.23 9.20
C LYS A 446 -1.79 -82.15 10.65
N ASP A 447 -2.04 -80.95 11.15
CA ASP A 447 -2.45 -80.69 12.53
C ASP A 447 -3.69 -79.77 12.54
N PRO A 448 -4.84 -80.20 13.09
CA PRO A 448 -6.06 -79.40 13.10
C PRO A 448 -6.01 -78.20 14.07
N THR A 449 -4.99 -78.12 14.93
CA THR A 449 -4.84 -77.08 15.97
C THR A 449 -4.07 -75.84 15.49
N VAL A 450 -3.42 -75.93 14.33
CA VAL A 450 -2.64 -74.82 13.77
C VAL A 450 -3.55 -73.73 13.20
N LYS A 451 -2.95 -72.60 12.88
CA LYS A 451 -3.63 -71.35 12.59
C LYS A 451 -3.37 -70.92 11.16
N LEU A 452 -4.41 -70.41 10.50
CA LEU A 452 -4.27 -69.69 9.25
C LEU A 452 -4.11 -68.19 9.52
N TYR A 453 -3.13 -67.60 8.83
CA TYR A 453 -2.81 -66.19 8.91
C TYR A 453 -3.21 -65.48 7.62
N ASN A 454 -3.52 -64.18 7.68
CA ASN A 454 -3.87 -63.45 6.47
C ASN A 454 -2.64 -63.20 5.56
N LYS A 455 -1.44 -63.26 6.11
CA LYS A 455 -0.14 -63.04 5.48
C LYS A 455 0.86 -64.12 5.97
N PRO A 456 1.98 -64.40 5.28
CA PRO A 456 2.96 -65.41 5.68
C PRO A 456 3.84 -64.93 6.86
N VAL A 457 3.19 -64.46 7.91
CA VAL A 457 3.79 -63.88 9.10
C VAL A 457 2.92 -64.25 10.29
N GLU A 458 3.47 -64.97 11.26
CA GLU A 458 2.77 -65.15 12.54
C GLU A 458 2.67 -63.81 13.24
N SER A 459 1.47 -63.24 13.25
CA SER A 459 1.15 -62.02 13.98
C SER A 459 -0.05 -62.25 14.88
N THR A 460 0.06 -61.74 16.10
CA THR A 460 -1.01 -61.63 17.11
C THR A 460 -2.10 -60.62 16.70
N SER A 461 -1.84 -59.77 15.70
CA SER A 461 -2.78 -58.78 15.16
C SER A 461 -3.91 -59.37 14.31
N THR A 462 -3.65 -60.47 13.63
CA THR A 462 -4.62 -61.14 12.77
C THR A 462 -5.29 -62.20 13.61
N ASN A 463 -6.60 -62.06 13.88
CA ASN A 463 -7.40 -63.15 14.45
C ASN A 463 -7.20 -64.38 13.56
N PRO A 464 -6.36 -65.34 13.97
CA PRO A 464 -5.99 -66.43 13.09
C PRO A 464 -7.21 -67.32 12.92
N LYS A 465 -7.50 -67.73 11.69
CA LYS A 465 -8.64 -68.62 11.44
C LYS A 465 -8.26 -70.03 11.86
N ALA A 466 -9.14 -70.69 12.62
CA ALA A 466 -8.95 -72.09 12.97
C ALA A 466 -9.00 -72.93 11.68
N VAL A 467 -7.97 -73.75 11.46
CA VAL A 467 -7.89 -74.60 10.26
C VAL A 467 -8.65 -75.92 10.43
N GLY A 468 -9.10 -76.27 11.63
CA GLY A 468 -9.70 -77.58 11.96
C GLY A 468 -10.85 -78.02 11.04
N PHE A 469 -11.64 -77.09 10.50
CA PHE A 469 -12.69 -77.40 9.51
C PHE A 469 -12.17 -77.98 8.18
N TYR A 470 -10.88 -77.78 7.89
CA TYR A 470 -10.21 -78.21 6.66
C TYR A 470 -9.24 -79.38 6.89
N TYR A 471 -9.15 -79.89 8.12
CA TYR A 471 -8.34 -81.06 8.44
C TYR A 471 -8.76 -82.28 7.60
N GLY A 472 -7.79 -82.96 7.01
CA GLY A 472 -8.02 -84.12 6.13
C GLY A 472 -8.63 -83.80 4.75
N LYS A 473 -8.90 -82.53 4.41
CA LYS A 473 -9.36 -82.13 3.08
C LYS A 473 -8.18 -81.81 2.17
N LEU A 474 -8.29 -82.19 0.90
CA LEU A 474 -7.34 -81.79 -0.15
C LEU A 474 -7.57 -80.32 -0.49
N LEU A 475 -6.57 -79.48 -0.25
CA LEU A 475 -6.61 -78.05 -0.52
C LEU A 475 -5.68 -77.69 -1.66
N ALA A 476 -6.03 -76.66 -2.44
CA ALA A 476 -5.13 -76.11 -3.43
C ALA A 476 -4.16 -75.12 -2.76
N VAL A 477 -2.92 -75.13 -3.22
CA VAL A 477 -1.92 -74.13 -2.87
C VAL A 477 -1.55 -73.38 -4.14
N ASP A 478 -1.73 -72.06 -4.10
CA ASP A 478 -1.50 -71.20 -5.26
C ASP A 478 -0.33 -70.24 -5.10
N LYS A 479 0.20 -70.07 -3.88
CA LYS A 479 1.40 -69.28 -3.60
C LYS A 479 2.29 -69.90 -2.52
N THR A 480 3.57 -69.58 -2.59
CA THR A 480 4.57 -69.86 -1.55
C THR A 480 5.37 -68.60 -1.21
N ALA A 481 5.95 -68.54 -0.01
CA ALA A 481 6.86 -67.48 0.39
C ALA A 481 7.83 -67.99 1.46
N THR A 482 9.11 -67.63 1.38
CA THR A 482 10.10 -67.90 2.44
C THR A 482 10.36 -66.64 3.24
N ILE A 483 9.89 -66.61 4.49
CA ILE A 483 9.91 -65.42 5.36
C ILE A 483 10.70 -65.74 6.62
N LEU A 484 11.78 -64.97 6.86
CA LEU A 484 12.69 -65.17 8.00
C LEU A 484 13.24 -66.61 8.11
N GLY A 485 13.40 -67.31 6.97
CA GLY A 485 13.88 -68.69 6.91
C GLY A 485 12.80 -69.76 7.12
N GLU A 486 11.53 -69.37 7.29
CA GLU A 486 10.39 -70.29 7.32
C GLU A 486 9.67 -70.29 5.98
N ASP A 487 9.30 -71.48 5.49
CA ASP A 487 8.50 -71.62 4.28
C ASP A 487 7.00 -71.58 4.61
N TRP A 488 6.26 -70.83 3.80
CA TRP A 488 4.83 -70.59 3.95
C TRP A 488 4.08 -70.96 2.68
N LEU A 489 2.90 -71.53 2.85
CA LEU A 489 2.00 -71.92 1.76
C LEU A 489 0.68 -71.16 1.90
N HIS A 490 0.19 -70.60 0.80
CA HIS A 490 -1.14 -69.99 0.77
C HIS A 490 -2.18 -71.02 0.34
N LEU A 491 -3.14 -71.31 1.21
CA LEU A 491 -4.20 -72.27 0.97
C LEU A 491 -5.43 -71.59 0.37
N LYS A 492 -6.07 -72.27 -0.59
CA LYS A 492 -7.38 -71.90 -1.10
C LYS A 492 -8.29 -73.12 -1.28
N ASP A 493 -9.59 -72.87 -1.20
CA ASP A 493 -10.60 -73.81 -1.70
C ASP A 493 -10.99 -73.47 -3.15
N SER A 494 -12.03 -74.12 -3.70
CA SER A 494 -12.45 -73.99 -5.10
C SER A 494 -12.82 -72.56 -5.53
N GLN A 495 -12.99 -71.62 -4.60
CA GLN A 495 -13.35 -70.23 -4.89
C GLN A 495 -12.69 -69.18 -3.94
N ASN A 496 -12.23 -69.56 -2.75
CA ASN A 496 -11.87 -68.61 -1.68
C ASN A 496 -10.43 -68.78 -1.17
N SER A 497 -9.76 -67.65 -0.92
CA SER A 497 -8.53 -67.61 -0.13
C SER A 497 -8.85 -68.00 1.33
N LEU A 498 -8.14 -69.01 1.83
CA LEU A 498 -8.28 -69.46 3.22
C LEU A 498 -7.28 -68.72 4.11
N GLY A 499 -6.03 -68.62 3.65
CA GLY A 499 -4.93 -67.92 4.32
C GLY A 499 -3.60 -68.62 4.14
N TRP A 500 -2.58 -68.12 4.84
CA TRP A 500 -1.22 -68.65 4.88
C TRP A 500 -1.01 -69.58 6.07
N ILE A 501 -0.25 -70.65 5.84
CA ILE A 501 0.15 -71.65 6.84
C ILE A 501 1.64 -71.97 6.67
N LYS A 502 2.32 -72.40 7.73
CA LYS A 502 3.71 -72.88 7.60
C LYS A 502 3.74 -74.20 6.84
N ALA A 503 4.72 -74.37 5.96
CA ALA A 503 4.89 -75.58 5.17
C ALA A 503 5.12 -76.84 6.04
N ILE A 504 5.71 -76.69 7.22
CA ILE A 504 5.93 -77.79 8.19
C ILE A 504 4.63 -78.38 8.75
N ASP A 505 3.54 -77.62 8.72
CA ASP A 505 2.21 -78.02 9.21
C ASP A 505 1.34 -78.67 8.11
N ILE A 506 1.94 -78.89 6.93
CA ILE A 506 1.29 -79.43 5.73
C ILE A 506 1.99 -80.72 5.30
N ASN A 507 1.21 -81.69 4.82
CA ASN A 507 1.70 -82.82 4.04
C ASN A 507 1.44 -82.56 2.55
N SER A 508 2.48 -82.69 1.73
CA SER A 508 2.44 -82.59 0.27
C SER A 508 1.95 -83.87 -0.42
#